data_AF-A0A7C0ZHR0-F1
#
_entry.id   AF-A0A7C0ZHR0-F1
#
_cell.length_a   1.000
_cell.length_b   1.000
_cell.length_c   1.000
_cell.angle_alpha   90.00
_cell.angle_beta   90.00
_cell.angle_gamma   90.00
#
_symmetry.space_group_name_H-M   'P 1'
#
loop_
_entity.id
_entity.type
_entity.pdbx_description
1 polymer ?
#
loop_
_entity_poly.entity_id
_entity_poly.type
_entity_poly.pdbx_seq_one_letter_code
_entity_poly.pdbx_strand_id
1 'polypeptide(L)'
;MPRLAEFFSFMRGNVLVMTVCECVWRSSIDIIWPFLPLYVLSLGGEYETIGVIMSIGNLASLILYPLGGYVADYQGRIKLISYMTFAYACGFLIPAFTNSWQWLAVGMFVQSL
;
A
#
# COMPACT_ATOMS: atom_id res chain seq x y z
N MET A 1 -6.02 37.54 -2.18
CA MET A 1 -5.44 36.17 -2.19
C MET A 1 -5.27 35.75 -0.74
N PRO A 2 -5.92 34.68 -0.27
CA PRO A 2 -5.72 34.20 1.09
C PRO A 2 -4.24 33.86 1.29
N ARG A 3 -3.67 34.18 2.46
CA ARG A 3 -2.27 33.83 2.75
C ARG A 3 -2.19 32.31 2.89
N LEU A 4 -1.15 31.68 2.33
CA LEU A 4 -0.94 30.22 2.40
C LEU A 4 -1.09 29.67 3.84
N ALA A 5 -0.73 30.46 4.85
CA ALA A 5 -0.88 30.13 6.26
C ALA A 5 -2.34 29.95 6.73
N GLU A 6 -3.32 30.63 6.12
CA GLU A 6 -4.75 30.47 6.47
C GLU A 6 -5.33 29.17 5.90
N PHE A 7 -4.90 28.76 4.70
CA PHE A 7 -5.30 27.48 4.09
C PHE A 7 -4.84 26.29 4.92
N PHE A 8 -3.63 26.35 5.49
CA PHE A 8 -3.08 25.27 6.31
C PHE A 8 -3.44 25.36 7.80
N SER A 9 -4.29 26.32 8.20
CA SER A 9 -4.71 26.49 9.60
C SER A 9 -5.45 25.27 10.17
N PHE A 10 -6.11 24.49 9.30
CA PHE A 10 -6.78 23.23 9.60
C PHE A 10 -5.82 22.06 9.92
N MET A 11 -4.58 22.09 9.42
CA MET A 11 -3.58 21.04 9.67
C MET A 11 -2.93 21.22 11.05
N ARG A 12 -3.70 21.06 12.12
CA ARG A 12 -3.22 21.11 13.50
C ARG A 12 -3.57 19.83 14.25
N GLY A 13 -2.74 19.50 15.24
CA GLY A 13 -2.93 18.31 16.09
C GLY A 13 -2.86 17.01 15.28
N ASN A 14 -3.89 16.17 15.43
CA ASN A 14 -3.93 14.81 14.86
C ASN A 14 -3.89 14.78 13.32
N VAL A 15 -4.50 15.78 12.67
CA VAL A 15 -4.50 15.90 11.20
C VAL A 15 -3.08 16.09 10.69
N LEU A 16 -2.29 16.95 11.32
CA LEU A 16 -0.90 17.18 10.93
C LEU A 16 -0.06 15.90 11.07
N VAL A 17 -0.22 15.19 12.19
CA VAL A 17 0.51 13.94 12.46
C VAL A 17 0.15 12.89 11.41
N MET A 18 -1.14 12.70 11.12
CA MET A 18 -1.58 11.75 10.08
C MET A 18 -1.06 12.14 8.70
N THR A 19 -1.13 13.42 8.32
CA THR A 19 -0.61 13.89 7.02
C THR A 19 0.90 13.63 6.90
N VAL A 20 1.69 13.95 7.92
CA VAL A 20 3.14 13.73 7.89
C VAL A 20 3.47 12.24 7.82
N CYS A 21 2.81 11.40 8.62
CA CYS A 21 2.96 9.95 8.57
C CYS A 21 2.63 9.39 7.19
N GLU A 22 1.50 9.80 6.61
CA GLU A 22 1.09 9.40 5.26
C GLU A 22 2.09 9.88 4.20
N CYS A 23 2.59 11.11 4.28
CA CYS A 23 3.60 11.60 3.34
C CYS A 23 4.86 10.73 3.35
N VAL A 24 5.36 10.36 4.53
CA VAL A 24 6.55 9.52 4.67
C VAL A 24 6.27 8.10 4.17
N TRP A 25 5.13 7.53 4.54
CA TRP A 25 4.70 6.19 4.13
C TRP A 25 4.54 6.10 2.61
N ARG A 26 3.78 7.03 2.03
CA ARG A 26 3.49 7.08 0.59
C ARG A 26 4.75 7.26 -0.24
N SER A 27 5.65 8.14 0.20
CA SER A 27 6.93 8.35 -0.49
C SER A 27 7.81 7.10 -0.50
N SER A 28 7.73 6.28 0.55
CA SER A 28 8.50 5.03 0.62
C SER A 28 7.98 3.97 -0.34
N ILE A 29 6.66 3.91 -0.55
CA ILE A 29 5.99 2.87 -1.34
C ILE A 29 5.90 3.26 -2.83
N ASP A 30 5.58 4.51 -3.14
CA ASP A 30 5.36 4.98 -4.51
C ASP A 30 6.62 4.90 -5.38
N ILE A 31 7.80 4.80 -4.76
CA ILE A 31 9.07 4.56 -5.47
C ILE A 31 9.09 3.15 -6.11
N ILE A 32 8.40 2.16 -5.53
CA ILE A 32 8.52 0.75 -5.91
C ILE A 32 7.56 0.41 -7.07
N TRP A 33 6.36 0.98 -7.08
CA TRP A 33 5.30 0.66 -8.05
C TRP A 33 5.71 0.74 -9.53
N PRO A 34 6.48 1.74 -9.98
CA PRO A 34 6.92 1.82 -11.39
C PRO A 34 7.82 0.67 -11.82
N PHE A 35 8.52 0.02 -10.88
CA PHE A 35 9.43 -1.09 -11.16
C PHE A 35 8.73 -2.44 -11.17
N LEU A 36 7.48 -2.53 -10.70
CA LEU A 36 6.73 -3.78 -10.64
C LEU A 36 6.62 -4.48 -12.02
N PRO A 37 6.26 -3.79 -13.12
CA PRO A 37 6.17 -4.42 -14.43
C PRO A 37 7.53 -4.95 -14.91
N LEU A 38 8.60 -4.19 -14.66
CA LEU A 38 9.97 -4.59 -15.00
C LEU A 38 10.41 -5.82 -14.20
N TYR A 39 10.01 -5.91 -12.93
CA TYR A 39 10.30 -7.06 -12.09
C TYR A 39 9.60 -8.32 -12.60
N VAL A 40 8.31 -8.21 -12.98
CA VAL A 40 7.55 -9.32 -13.58
C VAL A 40 8.19 -9.80 -14.89
N LEU A 41 8.62 -8.89 -15.77
CA LEU A 41 9.33 -9.23 -17.01
C LEU A 41 10.67 -9.93 -16.72
N SER A 42 11.41 -9.46 -15.71
CA SER A 42 12.70 -10.06 -15.32
C SER A 42 12.57 -11.49 -14.79
N LEU A 43 11.41 -11.84 -14.23
CA LEU A 43 11.06 -13.19 -13.76
C LEU A 43 10.55 -14.12 -14.88
N GLY A 44 10.60 -13.66 -16.14
CA GLY A 44 10.11 -14.40 -17.31
C GLY A 44 8.59 -14.32 -17.51
N GLY A 45 7.91 -13.36 -16.87
CA GLY A 45 6.49 -13.09 -17.10
C GLY A 45 6.25 -12.36 -18.42
N GLU A 46 5.06 -12.56 -19.00
CA GLU A 46 4.63 -11.89 -20.23
C GLU A 46 3.80 -10.64 -19.90
N TYR A 47 3.58 -9.76 -20.89
CA TYR A 47 2.78 -8.53 -20.69
C TYR A 47 1.36 -8.82 -20.18
N GLU A 48 0.76 -9.93 -20.60
CA GLU A 48 -0.55 -10.37 -20.10
C GLU A 48 -0.53 -10.68 -18.60
N THR A 49 0.55 -11.30 -18.12
CA THR A 49 0.73 -11.66 -16.71
C THR A 49 0.77 -10.41 -15.81
N ILE A 50 1.36 -9.32 -16.29
CA ILE A 50 1.39 -8.04 -15.57
C ILE A 50 -0.04 -7.54 -15.34
N GLY A 51 -0.88 -7.56 -16.38
CA GLY A 51 -2.28 -7.14 -16.28
C GLY A 51 -3.09 -7.99 -15.29
N VAL A 52 -2.87 -9.31 -15.29
CA VAL A 52 -3.51 -10.23 -14.34
C VAL A 52 -3.09 -9.93 -12.90
N ILE A 53 -1.78 -9.76 -12.65
CA ILE A 53 -1.24 -9.46 -11.32
C ILE A 53 -1.81 -8.14 -10.76
N MET A 54 -1.82 -7.08 -11.58
CA MET A 54 -2.39 -5.80 -11.17
C MET A 54 -3.89 -5.89 -10.90
N SER A 55 -4.62 -6.69 -11.69
CA SER A 55 -6.06 -6.90 -11.49
C SER A 55 -6.36 -7.63 -10.19
N ILE A 56 -5.55 -8.64 -9.83
CA ILE A 56 -5.66 -9.35 -8.56
C ILE A 56 -5.42 -8.41 -7.38
N GLY A 57 -4.38 -7.55 -7.46
CA GLY A 57 -4.12 -6.54 -6.43
C GLY A 57 -5.32 -5.59 -6.25
N ASN A 58 -5.87 -5.06 -7.34
CA ASN A 58 -7.05 -4.19 -7.27
C ASN A 58 -8.30 -4.90 -6.71
N LEU A 59 -8.53 -6.16 -7.09
CA LEU A 59 -9.62 -6.98 -6.53
C LEU A 59 -9.42 -7.23 -5.03
N ALA A 60 -8.19 -7.51 -4.61
CA ALA A 60 -7.86 -7.69 -3.21
C ALA A 60 -8.12 -6.39 -2.43
N SER A 61 -7.65 -5.24 -2.91
CA SER A 61 -7.92 -3.93 -2.30
C SER A 61 -9.41 -3.60 -2.22
N LEU A 62 -10.20 -3.96 -3.25
CA LEU A 62 -11.66 -3.76 -3.25
C LEU A 62 -12.34 -4.45 -2.06
N ILE A 63 -11.84 -5.63 -1.68
CA ILE A 63 -12.40 -6.44 -0.59
C ILE A 63 -11.78 -6.01 0.75
N LEU A 64 -10.47 -5.81 0.79
CA LEU A 64 -9.72 -5.57 2.02
C LEU A 64 -9.94 -4.16 2.58
N TYR A 65 -10.07 -3.11 1.76
CA TYR A 65 -10.29 -1.75 2.25
C TYR A 65 -11.58 -1.56 3.07
N PRO A 66 -12.77 -2.01 2.61
CA PRO A 66 -13.98 -1.88 3.43
C PRO A 66 -13.92 -2.75 4.70
N LEU A 67 -13.31 -3.93 4.62
CA LEU A 67 -13.09 -4.81 5.79
C LEU A 67 -12.14 -4.16 6.81
N GLY A 68 -11.00 -3.62 6.35
CA GLY A 68 -10.03 -2.92 7.18
C GLY A 68 -10.63 -1.68 7.82
N GLY A 69 -11.43 -0.90 7.08
CA GLY A 69 -12.17 0.24 7.61
C GLY A 69 -13.14 -0.16 8.73
N TYR A 70 -13.93 -1.22 8.52
CA TYR A 70 -14.86 -1.72 9.53
C TYR A 70 -14.13 -2.18 10.81
N VAL A 71 -13.01 -2.89 10.68
CA VAL A 71 -12.20 -3.31 11.83
C VAL A 71 -11.54 -2.11 12.53
N ALA A 72 -11.15 -1.07 11.78
CA ALA A 72 -10.54 0.14 12.33
C ALA A 72 -11.49 0.89 13.26
N ASP A 73 -12.76 0.94 12.87
CA ASP A 73 -13.82 1.59 13.63
C ASP A 73 -14.19 0.80 14.90
N TYR A 74 -14.07 -0.53 14.88
CA TYR A 74 -14.40 -1.39 16.03
C TYR A 74 -13.27 -1.50 17.07
N GLN A 75 -12.01 -1.71 16.65
CA GLN A 75 -10.89 -1.98 17.57
C GLN A 75 -10.05 -0.75 17.93
N GLY A 76 -10.31 0.37 17.28
CA GLY A 76 -9.57 1.62 17.45
C GLY A 76 -8.48 1.79 16.39
N ARG A 77 -8.61 2.90 15.66
CA ARG A 77 -7.83 3.25 14.47
C ARG A 77 -6.31 3.13 14.63
N ILE A 78 -5.76 3.55 15.77
CA ILE A 78 -4.30 3.61 16.00
C ILE A 78 -3.67 2.21 16.07
N LYS A 79 -4.32 1.26 16.77
CA LYS A 79 -3.79 -0.11 16.90
C LYS A 79 -3.83 -0.82 15.56
N LEU A 80 -4.93 -0.69 14.83
CA LEU A 80 -5.06 -1.31 13.52
C LEU A 80 -4.00 -0.79 12.55
N ILE A 81 -3.82 0.54 12.45
CA ILE A 81 -2.78 1.14 11.60
C ILE A 81 -1.43 0.50 11.92
N SER A 82 -1.04 0.41 13.20
CA SER A 82 0.25 -0.18 13.56
C SER A 82 0.43 -1.64 13.11
N TYR A 83 -0.60 -2.49 13.29
CA TYR A 83 -0.53 -3.90 12.90
C TYR A 83 -0.54 -4.08 11.38
N MET A 84 -1.40 -3.34 10.67
CA MET A 84 -1.51 -3.41 9.21
C MET A 84 -0.23 -2.89 8.54
N THR A 85 0.34 -1.79 9.03
CA THR A 85 1.64 -1.25 8.56
C THR A 85 2.76 -2.28 8.71
N PHE A 86 2.80 -3.01 9.83
CA PHE A 86 3.81 -4.05 10.05
C PHE A 86 3.59 -5.27 9.15
N ALA A 87 2.33 -5.71 9.00
CA ALA A 87 1.97 -6.80 8.09
C ALA A 87 2.31 -6.45 6.63
N TYR A 88 2.03 -5.21 6.21
CA TYR A 88 2.38 -4.67 4.91
C TYR A 88 3.89 -4.69 4.67
N ALA A 89 4.68 -4.22 5.66
CA ALA A 89 6.14 -4.26 5.60
C ALA A 89 6.69 -5.68 5.45
N CYS A 90 6.14 -6.65 6.19
CA CYS A 90 6.47 -8.06 6.02
C CYS A 90 6.09 -8.60 4.63
N GLY A 91 5.03 -8.06 4.02
CA GLY A 91 4.61 -8.37 2.66
C GLY A 91 5.67 -8.07 1.59
N PHE A 92 6.61 -7.16 1.83
CA PHE A 92 7.74 -6.91 0.93
C PHE A 92 8.83 -7.99 0.97
N LEU A 93 8.87 -8.82 2.02
CA LEU A 93 9.83 -9.93 2.08
C LEU A 93 9.48 -11.02 1.05
N ILE A 94 8.19 -11.19 0.74
CA ILE A 94 7.71 -12.20 -0.22
C ILE A 94 8.31 -11.98 -1.63
N PRO A 95 8.17 -10.80 -2.27
CA PRO A 95 8.80 -10.57 -3.57
C PRO A 95 10.33 -10.55 -3.49
N ALA A 96 10.94 -10.21 -2.36
CA ALA A 96 12.40 -10.14 -2.22
C ALA A 96 13.10 -11.51 -2.32
N PHE A 97 12.45 -12.60 -1.91
CA PHE A 97 13.05 -13.94 -1.88
C PHE A 97 12.61 -14.85 -3.03
N THR A 98 11.73 -14.39 -3.93
CA THR A 98 11.09 -15.31 -4.87
C THR A 98 11.59 -15.20 -6.31
N ASN A 99 11.89 -16.34 -6.91
CA ASN A 99 12.33 -16.51 -8.30
C ASN A 99 11.19 -16.84 -9.29
N SER A 100 9.91 -16.79 -8.87
CA SER A 100 8.75 -17.08 -9.73
C SER A 100 7.67 -15.99 -9.64
N TRP A 101 7.08 -15.65 -10.79
CA TRP A 101 6.01 -14.66 -10.92
C TRP A 101 4.72 -15.05 -10.17
N GLN A 102 4.50 -16.33 -9.87
CA GLN A 102 3.30 -16.81 -9.17
C GLN A 102 3.25 -16.32 -7.72
N TRP A 103 4.41 -16.31 -7.06
CA TRP A 103 4.55 -15.82 -5.69
C TRP A 103 4.52 -14.30 -5.62
N LEU A 104 4.82 -13.62 -6.72
CA LEU A 104 4.65 -12.19 -6.84
C LEU A 104 3.15 -11.83 -6.76
N ALA A 105 2.26 -12.62 -7.36
CA ALA A 105 0.81 -12.44 -7.22
C ALA A 105 0.34 -12.60 -5.76
N VAL A 106 0.91 -13.55 -5.01
CA VAL A 106 0.64 -13.73 -3.58
C VAL A 106 1.17 -12.52 -2.78
N GLY A 107 2.38 -12.05 -3.11
CA GLY A 107 2.94 -10.84 -2.52
C GLY A 107 2.06 -9.61 -2.76
N MET A 108 1.52 -9.44 -3.97
CA MET A 108 0.59 -8.35 -4.32
C MET A 108 -0.72 -8.43 -3.54
N PHE A 109 -1.25 -9.64 -3.32
CA PHE A 109 -2.43 -9.83 -2.49
C PHE A 109 -2.17 -9.43 -1.03
N VAL A 110 -1.03 -9.84 -0.47
CA VAL A 110 -0.64 -9.48 0.91
C VAL A 110 -0.35 -7.98 1.03
N GLN A 111 0.23 -7.36 0.01
CA GLN A 111 0.44 -5.91 -0.08
C GLN A 111 -0.84 -5.12 -0.43
N SER A 112 -1.99 -5.77 -0.55
CA SER A 112 -3.28 -5.07 -0.72
C SER A 112 -3.99 -4.79 0.61
N LEU A 113 -3.34 -5.13 1.74
CA LEU A 113 -3.80 -4.95 3.12
C LEU A 113 -3.65 -3.49 3.60
#